data_AF-A0A7G2K098-F1
#
_entry.id   AF-A0A7G2K098-F1
#
_cell.length_a   1.000
_cell.length_b   1.000
_cell.length_c   1.000
_cell.angle_alpha   90.00
_cell.angle_beta   90.00
_cell.angle_gamma   90.00
#
_symmetry.space_group_name_H-M   'P 1'
#
loop_
_entity.id
_entity.type
_entity.pdbx_description
1 polymer ?
#
loop_
_entity_poly.entity_id
_entity_poly.type
_entity_poly.pdbx_seq_one_letter_code
_entity_poly.pdbx_strand_id
1 'polypeptide(L)'
;ICQTLAQNPELRISLKEGVKPAPKVVENAPSGTPKTESAVDFQAESSASVKFESHLNTKHLFDNFVEGKSNQLARAVGQKLAQAPGEPSANPFFLYGGTGLGKTHLLHAIGNGILADKPNARVLYIHANNFMQHMVKAVRDNKMDQFK
;
A
#
# COMPACT_ATOMS: atom_id res chain seq x y z
N ILE A 1 -20.85 11.46 7.38
CA ILE A 1 -19.66 12.06 6.72
C ILE A 1 -19.24 11.24 5.50
N CYS A 2 -18.79 9.98 5.63
CA CYS A 2 -18.39 9.17 4.45
C CYS A 2 -19.52 8.86 3.45
N GLN A 3 -20.74 8.56 3.91
CA GLN A 3 -21.91 8.38 3.03
C GLN A 3 -22.30 9.68 2.30
N THR A 4 -22.23 10.80 3.01
CA THR A 4 -22.58 12.14 2.49
C THR A 4 -21.57 12.63 1.45
N LEU A 5 -20.28 12.27 1.60
CA LEU A 5 -19.22 12.63 0.66
C LEU A 5 -19.19 11.73 -0.59
N ALA A 6 -19.70 10.50 -0.51
CA ALA A 6 -19.67 9.53 -1.60
C ALA A 6 -20.90 9.56 -2.52
N GLN A 7 -21.93 10.37 -2.19
CA GLN A 7 -23.23 10.41 -2.90
C GLN A 7 -23.85 9.02 -3.19
N ASN A 8 -23.50 8.00 -2.39
CA ASN A 8 -23.95 6.64 -2.58
C ASN A 8 -24.73 6.17 -1.34
N PRO A 9 -26.07 6.11 -1.42
CA PRO A 9 -26.93 5.74 -0.30
C PRO A 9 -26.78 4.28 0.14
N GLU A 10 -26.20 3.40 -0.68
CA GLU A 10 -26.00 1.97 -0.40
C GLU A 10 -24.66 1.66 0.27
N LEU A 11 -23.82 2.67 0.58
CA LEU A 11 -22.52 2.45 1.20
C LEU A 11 -22.67 1.97 2.65
N ARG A 12 -22.63 0.65 2.86
CA ARG A 12 -22.61 0.01 4.19
C ARG A 12 -21.17 -0.11 4.70
N ILE A 13 -20.82 0.71 5.68
CA ILE A 13 -19.52 0.67 6.35
C ILE A 13 -19.65 -0.27 7.57
N SER A 14 -19.03 -1.44 7.52
CA SER A 14 -18.93 -2.34 8.69
C SER A 14 -17.58 -2.20 9.37
N LEU A 15 -17.57 -1.78 10.63
CA LEU A 15 -16.37 -1.72 11.46
C LEU A 15 -16.18 -3.09 12.14
N LYS A 16 -15.05 -3.76 11.91
CA LYS A 16 -14.63 -4.95 12.65
C LYS A 16 -13.39 -4.61 13.46
N GLU A 17 -13.51 -4.61 14.78
CA GLU A 17 -12.45 -4.18 15.69
C GLU A 17 -11.48 -5.35 15.99
N GLY A 18 -10.19 -5.14 15.73
CA GLY A 18 -9.12 -6.09 16.06
C GLY A 18 -8.42 -5.69 17.36
N VAL A 19 -8.13 -6.65 18.24
CA VAL A 19 -7.54 -6.41 19.55
C VAL A 19 -6.03 -6.13 19.45
N LYS A 20 -5.55 -5.14 20.22
CA LYS A 20 -4.15 -4.72 20.32
C LYS A 20 -3.26 -5.85 20.89
N PRO A 21 -2.14 -6.22 20.26
CA PRO A 21 -1.19 -7.18 20.84
C PRO A 21 -0.40 -6.54 21.99
N ALA A 22 -0.23 -7.31 23.08
CA ALA A 22 0.59 -6.91 24.24
C ALA A 22 2.09 -7.03 23.91
N PRO A 23 2.93 -6.09 24.38
CA PRO A 23 4.37 -6.14 24.15
C PRO A 23 5.00 -7.25 25.00
N LYS A 24 5.71 -8.19 24.36
CA LYS A 24 6.63 -9.10 25.06
C LYS A 24 7.99 -8.41 25.20
N VAL A 25 8.44 -8.27 26.45
CA VAL A 25 9.79 -7.82 26.81
C VAL A 25 10.79 -8.90 26.39
N VAL A 26 11.78 -8.53 25.60
CA VAL A 26 12.98 -9.35 25.34
C VAL A 26 14.20 -8.45 25.52
N GLU A 27 15.12 -8.91 26.36
CA GLU A 27 16.28 -8.22 26.92
C GLU A 27 17.56 -8.47 26.07
N ASN A 28 18.22 -7.37 25.64
CA ASN A 28 19.63 -7.07 25.28
C ASN A 28 20.55 -8.15 24.61
N ALA A 29 21.03 -7.97 23.36
CA ALA A 29 22.22 -7.20 22.85
C ALA A 29 23.46 -8.11 22.58
N PRO A 30 24.45 -7.80 21.69
CA PRO A 30 24.86 -6.47 21.21
C PRO A 30 25.19 -6.25 19.71
N SER A 31 25.18 -4.94 19.37
CA SER A 31 26.05 -4.15 18.49
C SER A 31 26.38 -4.58 17.05
N GLY A 32 25.88 -3.77 16.11
CA GLY A 32 26.47 -3.53 14.79
C GLY A 32 25.78 -2.35 14.10
N THR A 33 26.33 -1.14 14.21
CA THR A 33 26.02 0.01 13.33
C THR A 33 27.04 0.04 12.18
N PRO A 34 26.87 0.88 11.12
CA PRO A 34 25.74 1.73 10.74
C PRO A 34 25.27 1.48 9.29
N LYS A 35 24.11 2.03 8.89
CA LYS A 35 23.94 2.74 7.60
C LYS A 35 22.59 3.46 7.50
N THR A 36 22.72 4.78 7.48
CA THR A 36 21.80 5.79 6.99
C THR A 36 21.64 5.64 5.47
N GLU A 37 20.41 5.54 4.97
CA GLU A 37 20.08 5.75 3.54
C GLU A 37 18.75 6.53 3.54
N SER A 38 18.76 7.85 3.65
CA SER A 38 19.13 8.87 2.65
C SER A 38 18.27 8.85 1.39
N ALA A 39 17.72 10.04 1.13
CA ALA A 39 16.95 10.49 -0.01
C ALA A 39 17.36 9.84 -1.34
N VAL A 40 16.36 9.40 -2.10
CA VAL A 40 16.53 9.04 -3.51
C VAL A 40 16.72 10.32 -4.33
N ASP A 41 17.86 10.37 -5.00
CA ASP A 41 18.33 11.45 -5.86
C ASP A 41 17.62 11.36 -7.23
N PHE A 42 17.20 12.52 -7.76
CA PHE A 42 16.50 12.62 -9.04
C PHE A 42 17.53 12.82 -10.16
N GLN A 43 17.83 11.76 -10.91
CA GLN A 43 18.55 11.89 -12.18
C GLN A 43 17.58 12.10 -13.36
N ALA A 44 18.02 12.94 -14.29
CA ALA A 44 17.27 13.56 -15.35
C ALA A 44 16.67 12.59 -16.38
N GLU A 45 15.52 12.97 -16.91
CA GLU A 45 14.73 12.27 -17.92
C GLU A 45 15.53 12.08 -19.22
N SER A 46 15.82 10.82 -19.55
CA SER A 46 16.22 10.39 -20.89
C SER A 46 15.02 9.69 -21.54
N SER A 47 14.77 10.02 -22.80
CA SER A 47 13.65 9.60 -23.63
C SER A 47 13.72 8.11 -24.03
N ALA A 48 13.58 7.22 -23.05
CA ALA A 48 13.27 5.81 -23.27
C ALA A 48 11.74 5.63 -23.18
N SER A 49 11.20 4.65 -23.91
CA SER A 49 9.81 4.18 -23.74
C SER A 49 9.50 4.06 -22.25
N VAL A 50 8.59 4.89 -21.74
CA VAL A 50 8.34 4.98 -20.29
C VAL A 50 7.86 3.62 -19.80
N LYS A 51 8.78 2.86 -19.23
CA LYS A 51 8.50 1.54 -18.66
C LYS A 51 7.61 1.79 -17.46
N PHE A 52 6.45 1.15 -17.41
CA PHE A 52 5.55 1.28 -16.27
C PHE A 52 6.23 0.70 -15.03
N GLU A 53 6.52 1.54 -14.04
CA GLU A 53 7.13 1.14 -12.77
C GLU A 53 6.06 1.04 -11.68
N SER A 54 5.92 -0.16 -11.10
CA SER A 54 4.91 -0.42 -10.07
C SER A 54 5.27 0.17 -8.70
N HIS A 55 6.55 0.49 -8.47
CA HIS A 55 7.09 0.94 -7.18
C HIS A 55 6.81 -0.04 -6.01
N LEU A 56 6.55 -1.31 -6.31
CA LEU A 56 6.34 -2.34 -5.31
C LEU A 56 7.68 -2.91 -4.82
N ASN A 57 7.78 -3.14 -3.51
CA ASN A 57 8.90 -3.89 -2.96
C ASN A 57 8.62 -5.40 -3.10
N THR A 58 9.37 -6.08 -3.96
CA THR A 58 9.24 -7.53 -4.24
C THR A 58 9.52 -8.42 -3.04
N LYS A 59 10.18 -7.90 -2.00
CA LYS A 59 10.46 -8.65 -0.75
C LYS A 59 9.24 -8.75 0.16
N HIS A 60 8.20 -7.92 -0.03
CA HIS A 60 7.01 -7.96 0.80
C HIS A 60 5.95 -8.85 0.15
N LEU A 61 5.90 -10.11 0.59
CA LEU A 61 5.00 -11.14 0.07
C LEU A 61 4.00 -11.56 1.16
N PHE A 62 2.93 -12.26 0.77
CA PHE A 62 2.02 -12.85 1.76
C PHE A 62 2.69 -13.97 2.56
N ASP A 63 3.63 -14.68 1.96
CA ASP A 63 4.30 -15.85 2.55
C ASP A 63 5.19 -15.47 3.74
N ASN A 64 5.82 -14.30 3.68
CA ASN A 64 6.65 -13.77 4.76
C ASN A 64 5.92 -12.73 5.64
N PHE A 65 4.61 -12.58 5.47
CA PHE A 65 3.77 -11.79 6.36
C PHE A 65 3.30 -12.65 7.54
N VAL A 66 3.80 -12.35 8.74
CA VAL A 66 3.48 -13.11 9.95
C VAL A 66 2.04 -12.86 10.37
N GLU A 67 1.21 -13.91 10.34
CA GLU A 67 -0.18 -13.87 10.77
C GLU A 67 -0.31 -14.00 12.30
N GLY A 68 -1.23 -13.23 12.86
CA GLY A 68 -1.70 -13.37 14.23
C GLY A 68 -3.15 -12.91 14.35
N LYS A 69 -3.77 -13.13 15.51
CA LYS A 69 -5.19 -12.81 15.74
C LYS A 69 -5.58 -11.37 15.40
N SER A 70 -4.65 -10.42 15.56
CA SER A 70 -4.88 -8.99 15.32
C SER A 70 -4.84 -8.58 13.84
N ASN A 71 -4.17 -9.36 12.97
CA ASN A 71 -3.99 -9.02 11.56
C ASN A 71 -4.60 -10.06 10.60
N GLN A 72 -5.11 -11.18 11.12
CA GLN A 72 -5.73 -12.26 10.35
C GLN A 72 -6.82 -11.76 9.41
N LEU A 73 -7.72 -10.90 9.89
CA LEU A 73 -8.78 -10.33 9.05
C LEU A 73 -8.22 -9.51 7.89
N ALA A 74 -7.26 -8.62 8.18
CA ALA A 74 -6.63 -7.79 7.16
C ALA A 74 -5.89 -8.64 6.11
N ARG A 75 -5.18 -9.68 6.55
CA ARG A 75 -4.49 -10.62 5.67
C ARG A 75 -5.46 -11.38 4.76
N ALA A 76 -6.55 -11.92 5.33
CA ALA A 76 -7.55 -12.68 4.58
C ALA A 76 -8.25 -11.82 3.52
N VAL A 77 -8.64 -10.58 3.87
CA VAL A 77 -9.21 -9.63 2.92
C VAL A 77 -8.18 -9.24 1.85
N GLY A 78 -6.93 -9.01 2.24
CA GLY A 78 -5.83 -8.72 1.33
C GLY A 78 -5.59 -9.84 0.31
N GLN A 79 -5.62 -11.11 0.74
CA GLN A 79 -5.50 -12.26 -0.16
C GLN A 79 -6.65 -12.32 -1.16
N LYS A 80 -7.89 -12.09 -0.70
CA LYS A 80 -9.06 -12.03 -1.59
C LYS A 80 -8.91 -10.92 -2.65
N LEU A 81 -8.41 -9.75 -2.26
CA LEU A 81 -8.16 -8.63 -3.17
C LEU A 81 -7.08 -8.94 -4.20
N ALA A 82 -6.04 -9.68 -3.80
CA ALA A 82 -4.98 -10.08 -4.72
C ALA A 82 -5.47 -11.06 -5.79
N GLN A 83 -6.38 -11.98 -5.41
CA GLN A 83 -6.99 -12.94 -6.33
C GLN A 83 -8.03 -12.29 -7.27
N ALA A 84 -8.88 -11.42 -6.72
CA ALA A 84 -9.95 -10.76 -7.45
C ALA A 84 -9.85 -9.22 -7.35
N PRO A 85 -8.84 -8.60 -8.00
CA PRO A 85 -8.71 -7.15 -8.02
C PRO A 85 -9.91 -6.52 -8.72
N GLY A 86 -10.47 -5.45 -8.12
CA GLY A 86 -11.62 -4.72 -8.68
C GLY A 86 -12.99 -5.26 -8.25
N GLU A 87 -13.05 -6.27 -7.39
CA GLU A 87 -14.32 -6.81 -6.89
C GLU A 87 -15.08 -5.74 -6.04
N PRO A 88 -16.36 -5.44 -6.35
CA PRO A 88 -17.09 -4.34 -5.72
C PRO A 88 -17.26 -4.46 -4.20
N SER A 89 -17.34 -5.68 -3.66
CA SER A 89 -17.50 -5.89 -2.21
C SER A 89 -16.25 -5.57 -1.39
N ALA A 90 -15.10 -5.37 -2.05
CA ALA A 90 -13.81 -5.15 -1.40
C ALA A 90 -13.11 -3.85 -1.83
N ASN A 91 -13.68 -3.06 -2.75
CA ASN A 91 -13.15 -1.76 -3.19
C ASN A 91 -14.08 -0.61 -2.74
N PRO A 92 -13.60 0.38 -1.97
CA PRO A 92 -12.22 0.59 -1.52
C PRO A 92 -11.82 -0.28 -0.33
N PHE A 93 -10.59 -0.79 -0.38
CA PHE A 93 -9.93 -1.43 0.75
C PHE A 93 -9.20 -0.40 1.60
N PHE A 94 -9.56 -0.27 2.87
CA PHE A 94 -8.95 0.67 3.79
C PHE A 94 -8.36 -0.06 5.00
N LEU A 95 -7.07 0.17 5.27
CA LEU A 95 -6.34 -0.45 6.37
C LEU A 95 -5.76 0.62 7.30
N TYR A 96 -6.11 0.54 8.58
CA TYR A 96 -5.61 1.46 9.61
C TYR A 96 -5.08 0.68 10.82
N GLY A 97 -4.21 1.34 11.60
CA GLY A 97 -3.59 0.75 12.79
C GLY A 97 -2.29 1.45 13.15
N GLY A 98 -1.78 1.16 14.35
CA GLY A 98 -0.51 1.70 14.86
C GLY A 98 0.71 1.40 13.98
N THR A 99 1.84 2.02 14.30
CA THR A 99 3.12 1.78 13.62
C THR A 99 3.58 0.32 13.83
N GLY A 100 4.35 -0.22 12.88
CA GLY A 100 4.91 -1.58 13.00
C GLY A 100 3.93 -2.74 12.83
N LEU A 101 2.63 -2.51 12.61
CA LEU A 101 1.63 -3.59 12.45
C LEU A 101 1.57 -4.21 11.04
N GLY A 102 2.57 -3.95 10.19
CA GLY A 102 2.65 -4.56 8.87
C GLY A 102 1.75 -3.96 7.78
N LYS A 103 1.16 -2.76 7.97
CA LYS A 103 0.31 -2.09 6.96
C LYS A 103 0.99 -1.95 5.60
N THR A 104 2.21 -1.42 5.59
CA THR A 104 3.01 -1.23 4.38
C THR A 104 3.36 -2.57 3.74
N HIS A 105 3.76 -3.57 4.54
CA HIS A 105 4.03 -4.92 4.06
C HIS A 105 2.81 -5.51 3.37
N LEU A 106 1.66 -5.49 4.03
CA LEU A 106 0.42 -6.06 3.49
C LEU A 106 0.00 -5.39 2.19
N LEU A 107 0.15 -4.07 2.08
CA LEU A 107 -0.17 -3.33 0.86
C LEU A 107 0.72 -3.75 -0.32
N HIS A 108 2.03 -3.92 -0.09
CA HIS A 108 2.93 -4.46 -1.11
C HIS A 108 2.64 -5.92 -1.44
N ALA A 109 2.31 -6.74 -0.45
CA ALA A 109 1.97 -8.15 -0.64
C ALA A 109 0.74 -8.32 -1.55
N ILE A 110 -0.29 -7.48 -1.37
CA ILE A 110 -1.46 -7.43 -2.26
C ILE A 110 -1.02 -7.13 -3.69
N GLY A 111 -0.23 -6.07 -3.90
CA GLY A 111 0.23 -5.68 -5.23
C GLY A 111 1.08 -6.76 -5.92
N ASN A 112 2.02 -7.36 -5.17
CA ASN A 112 2.84 -8.47 -5.66
C ASN A 112 1.99 -9.71 -5.98
N GLY A 113 0.97 -10.01 -5.16
CA GLY A 113 0.04 -11.09 -5.41
C GLY A 113 -0.76 -10.89 -6.70
N ILE A 114 -1.20 -9.66 -6.99
CA ILE A 114 -1.87 -9.33 -8.26
C ILE A 114 -0.93 -9.55 -9.45
N LEU A 115 0.32 -9.10 -9.36
CA LEU A 115 1.30 -9.26 -10.43
C LEU A 115 1.72 -10.72 -10.65
N ALA A 116 1.69 -11.54 -9.61
CA ALA A 116 1.98 -12.98 -9.71
C ALA A 116 0.89 -13.73 -10.51
N ASP A 117 -0.39 -13.39 -10.30
CA ASP A 117 -1.52 -13.99 -11.03
C ASP A 117 -1.73 -13.35 -12.42
N LYS A 118 -1.53 -12.03 -12.51
CA LYS A 118 -1.76 -11.23 -13.73
C LYS A 118 -0.51 -10.40 -14.05
N PRO A 119 0.49 -10.98 -14.72
CA PRO A 119 1.75 -10.29 -15.04
C PRO A 119 1.59 -9.02 -15.88
N ASN A 120 0.52 -8.94 -16.66
CA ASN A 120 0.21 -7.78 -17.51
C ASN A 120 -0.62 -6.70 -16.79
N ALA A 121 -0.97 -6.90 -15.51
CA ALA A 121 -1.73 -5.92 -14.75
C ALA A 121 -0.87 -4.69 -14.43
N ARG A 122 -1.48 -3.50 -14.50
CA ARG A 122 -0.84 -2.25 -14.09
C ARG A 122 -1.13 -1.98 -12.62
N VAL A 123 -0.17 -2.30 -11.75
CA VAL A 123 -0.26 -2.05 -10.31
C VAL A 123 0.69 -0.92 -9.95
N LEU A 124 0.20 0.13 -9.28
CA LEU A 124 0.99 1.27 -8.84
C LEU A 124 0.91 1.43 -7.32
N TYR A 125 2.07 1.46 -6.67
CA TYR A 125 2.21 1.89 -5.28
C TYR A 125 2.72 3.33 -5.22
N ILE A 126 2.08 4.17 -4.41
CA ILE A 126 2.51 5.56 -4.22
C ILE A 126 2.27 6.02 -2.79
N HIS A 127 3.21 6.77 -2.24
CA HIS A 127 3.02 7.46 -0.97
C HIS A 127 2.08 8.65 -1.16
N ALA A 128 1.19 8.89 -0.19
CA ALA A 128 0.26 10.02 -0.23
C ALA A 128 0.97 11.37 -0.47
N ASN A 129 2.14 11.58 0.15
CA ASN A 129 2.93 12.80 -0.07
C ASN A 129 3.40 12.94 -1.53
N ASN A 130 3.91 11.87 -2.13
CA ASN A 130 4.36 11.91 -3.52
C ASN A 130 3.18 12.17 -4.45
N PHE A 131 2.04 11.50 -4.22
CA PHE A 131 0.82 11.74 -4.98
C PHE A 131 0.42 13.22 -4.94
N MET A 132 0.42 13.84 -3.76
CA MET A 132 0.13 15.28 -3.63
C MET A 132 1.16 16.15 -4.35
N GLN A 133 2.45 15.83 -4.25
CA GLN A 133 3.51 16.58 -4.93
C GLN A 133 3.36 16.52 -6.46
N HIS A 134 3.09 15.33 -7.01
CA HIS A 134 2.83 15.16 -8.44
C HIS A 134 1.58 15.91 -8.88
N MET A 135 0.51 15.87 -8.08
CA MET A 135 -0.72 16.62 -8.35
C MET A 135 -0.45 18.13 -8.37
N VAL A 136 0.24 18.68 -7.36
CA VAL A 136 0.58 20.11 -7.28
C VAL A 136 1.46 20.53 -8.46
N LYS A 137 2.44 19.71 -8.85
CA LYS A 137 3.27 19.97 -10.02
C LYS A 137 2.42 20.00 -11.30
N ALA A 138 1.50 19.04 -11.48
CA ALA A 138 0.61 19.00 -12.63
C ALA A 138 -0.34 20.21 -12.70
N VAL A 139 -0.81 20.73 -11.56
CA VAL A 139 -1.57 22.00 -11.51
C VAL A 139 -0.70 23.14 -12.04
N ARG A 140 0.51 23.30 -11.50
CA ARG A 140 1.40 24.43 -11.80
C ARG A 140 1.81 24.47 -13.27
N ASP A 141 2.07 23.30 -13.85
CA ASP A 141 2.53 23.18 -15.23
C ASP A 141 1.38 23.20 -16.25
N ASN A 142 0.11 23.36 -15.82
CA ASN A 142 -1.10 23.19 -16.64
C ASN A 142 -1.14 21.83 -17.39
N LYS A 143 -0.55 20.78 -16.80
CA LYS A 143 -0.45 19.43 -17.38
C LYS A 143 -1.38 18.44 -16.69
N MET A 144 -2.56 18.91 -16.26
CA MET A 144 -3.50 18.07 -15.52
C MET A 144 -4.00 16.85 -16.30
N ASP A 145 -4.07 16.96 -17.62
CA ASP A 145 -4.47 15.84 -18.47
C ASP A 145 -3.45 14.69 -18.49
N GLN A 146 -2.18 14.96 -18.16
CA GLN A 146 -1.14 13.94 -18.05
C GLN A 146 -1.11 13.24 -16.69
N PHE A 147 -1.79 13.81 -15.68
CA PHE A 147 -1.85 13.24 -14.33
C PHE A 147 -3.01 12.27 -14.14
N LYS A 148 -4.08 12.41 -14.93
CA LYS A 148 -5.24 11.53 -14.93
C LYS A 148 -4.92 10.17 -15.56
#